data_AF-A0A172QTN4-F1
#
_entry.id   AF-A0A172QTN4-F1
#
_cell.length_a   1.000
_cell.length_b   1.000
_cell.length_c   1.000
_cell.angle_alpha   90.00
_cell.angle_beta   90.00
_cell.angle_gamma   90.00
#
_symmetry.space_group_name_H-M   'P 1'
#
loop_
_entity.id
_entity.type
_entity.pdbx_description
1 polymer ?
#
loop_
_entity_poly.entity_id
_entity_poly.type
_entity_poly.pdbx_seq_one_letter_code
_entity_poly.pdbx_strand_id
1 'polypeptide(L)'
;MTAKGQPINPDPSVETDYIIHYSLNEFQRGSMVTRFGSPPGKREVYEILEKYGISSTQISDYSVTPAPSVKQARLYADEGISMPAILQVQDAQSVKPSSEVPAPRAQRSKKNGGCGWIVVSIAVISFAFPAFTSERAHSNGEMATPTFAHEMDFGERLDICTDRLNSLAETTTNIWGEDPGFFDDRVSQSFLHPANFSFLAGCMSD
;
A
#
# COMPACT_ATOMS: atom_id res chain seq x y z
N MET A 1 16.30 -42.30 35.26
CA MET A 1 15.89 -40.89 35.48
C MET A 1 16.61 -40.03 34.46
N THR A 2 15.99 -38.92 34.08
CA THR A 2 16.38 -37.85 33.14
C THR A 2 16.31 -38.15 31.63
N ALA A 3 15.10 -37.90 31.10
CA ALA A 3 14.85 -37.64 29.68
C ALA A 3 15.57 -36.35 29.27
N LYS A 4 16.36 -36.43 28.18
CA LYS A 4 17.00 -35.27 27.54
C LYS A 4 15.91 -34.39 26.94
N GLY A 5 15.89 -33.13 27.35
CA GLY A 5 15.01 -32.10 26.80
C GLY A 5 15.22 -31.96 25.29
N GLN A 6 14.15 -32.21 24.54
CA GLN A 6 14.05 -31.89 23.13
C GLN A 6 14.06 -30.35 22.98
N PRO A 7 14.78 -29.78 22.01
CA PRO A 7 14.66 -28.37 21.70
C PRO A 7 13.22 -28.12 21.24
N ILE A 8 12.56 -27.17 21.89
CA ILE A 8 11.22 -26.72 21.53
C ILE A 8 11.37 -26.02 20.18
N ASN A 9 11.16 -26.75 19.09
CA ASN A 9 10.86 -26.15 17.80
C ASN A 9 9.55 -25.37 18.00
N PRO A 10 9.50 -24.04 17.83
CA PRO A 10 8.23 -23.33 17.84
C PRO A 10 7.41 -23.89 16.66
N ASP A 11 6.30 -24.53 16.98
CA ASP A 11 5.35 -25.02 15.98
C ASP A 11 4.92 -23.83 15.11
N PRO A 12 5.05 -23.88 13.78
CA PRO A 12 4.60 -22.81 12.89
C PRO A 12 3.06 -22.66 12.85
N SER A 13 2.33 -23.36 13.72
CA SER A 13 0.86 -23.37 13.80
C SER A 13 0.30 -22.64 15.02
N VAL A 14 1.11 -21.93 15.81
CA VAL A 14 0.60 -21.12 16.93
C VAL A 14 0.11 -19.77 16.41
N GLU A 15 -1.07 -19.80 15.83
CA GLU A 15 -1.77 -18.59 15.45
C GLU A 15 -2.14 -17.77 16.70
N THR A 16 -1.68 -16.52 16.76
CA THR A 16 -1.90 -15.61 17.89
C THR A 16 -2.89 -14.53 17.48
N ASP A 17 -3.83 -14.21 18.37
CA ASP A 17 -4.77 -13.11 18.15
C ASP A 17 -4.06 -11.77 18.42
N TYR A 18 -4.22 -10.80 17.51
CA TYR A 18 -3.70 -9.44 17.62
C TYR A 18 -4.85 -8.44 17.48
N ILE A 19 -4.79 -7.38 18.29
CA ILE A 19 -5.68 -6.22 18.21
C ILE A 19 -4.97 -5.15 17.38
N ILE A 20 -5.58 -4.78 16.26
CA ILE A 20 -5.15 -3.68 15.41
C ILE A 20 -6.02 -2.48 15.76
N HIS A 21 -5.42 -1.46 16.35
CA HIS A 21 -6.03 -0.14 16.52
C HIS A 21 -5.66 0.72 15.33
N TYR A 22 -6.63 1.42 14.74
CA TYR A 22 -6.42 2.33 13.63
C TYR A 22 -7.19 3.63 13.86
N SER A 23 -6.62 4.73 13.39
CA SER A 23 -7.24 6.05 13.41
C SER A 23 -7.42 6.49 11.96
N LEU A 24 -8.63 6.89 11.58
CA LEU A 24 -8.92 7.42 10.25
C LEU A 24 -8.71 8.94 10.18
N ASN A 25 -8.97 9.60 11.30
CA ASN A 25 -8.68 11.01 11.54
C ASN A 25 -8.64 11.24 13.05
N GLU A 26 -8.61 12.49 13.50
CA GLU A 26 -8.55 12.84 14.92
C GLU A 26 -9.78 12.38 15.74
N PHE A 27 -10.94 12.18 15.09
CA PHE A 27 -12.21 11.82 15.73
C PHE A 27 -12.63 10.36 15.50
N GLN A 28 -12.21 9.76 14.39
CA GLN A 28 -12.63 8.43 13.97
C GLN A 28 -11.53 7.41 14.29
N ARG A 29 -11.76 6.61 15.32
CA ARG A 29 -10.86 5.54 15.77
C ARG A 29 -11.61 4.22 15.75
N GLY A 30 -10.94 3.17 15.33
CA GLY A 30 -11.46 1.82 15.30
C GLY A 30 -10.44 0.82 15.83
N SER A 31 -10.94 -0.38 16.13
CA SER A 31 -10.09 -1.51 16.46
C SER A 31 -10.71 -2.79 15.94
N MET A 32 -9.88 -3.68 15.42
CA MET A 32 -10.30 -5.02 15.03
C MET A 32 -9.35 -6.07 15.59
N VAL A 33 -9.88 -7.28 15.81
CA VAL A 33 -9.08 -8.42 16.24
C VAL A 33 -8.95 -9.36 15.07
N THR A 34 -7.71 -9.74 14.78
CA THR A 34 -7.40 -10.70 13.72
C THR A 34 -6.28 -11.61 14.18
N ARG A 35 -6.13 -12.73 13.49
CA ARG A 35 -5.22 -13.80 13.87
C ARG A 35 -4.07 -13.87 12.88
N PHE A 36 -2.84 -13.89 13.42
CA PHE A 36 -1.61 -14.01 12.64
C PHE A 36 -0.75 -15.16 13.14
N GLY A 37 -0.04 -15.84 12.23
CA GLY A 37 0.93 -16.89 12.58
C GLY A 37 2.23 -16.35 13.20
N SER A 38 2.51 -15.07 13.04
CA SER A 38 3.68 -14.36 13.55
C SER A 38 3.30 -12.90 13.88
N PRO A 39 4.14 -12.14 14.61
CA PRO A 39 3.95 -10.71 14.79
C PRO A 39 3.77 -10.03 13.42
N PRO A 40 2.63 -9.36 13.18
CA PRO A 40 2.30 -8.93 11.84
C PRO A 40 3.18 -7.76 11.40
N GLY A 41 3.66 -7.84 10.17
CA GLY A 41 4.35 -6.73 9.52
C GLY A 41 3.38 -5.61 9.13
N LYS A 42 3.89 -4.39 8.91
CA LYS A 42 3.10 -3.25 8.42
C LYS A 42 2.21 -3.62 7.22
N ARG A 43 2.80 -4.32 6.24
CA ARG A 43 2.10 -4.80 5.04
C ARG A 43 0.91 -5.70 5.37
N GLU A 44 1.11 -6.69 6.24
CA GLU A 44 0.07 -7.64 6.61
C GLU A 44 -1.09 -6.95 7.34
N VAL A 45 -0.80 -5.94 8.17
CA VAL A 45 -1.81 -5.13 8.86
C VAL A 45 -2.70 -4.39 7.85
N TYR A 46 -2.09 -3.70 6.88
CA TYR A 46 -2.84 -2.97 5.85
C TYR A 46 -3.60 -3.91 4.91
N GLU A 47 -3.01 -5.05 4.52
CA GLU A 47 -3.71 -6.07 3.72
C GLU A 47 -4.98 -6.57 4.43
N ILE A 48 -4.97 -6.72 5.76
CA ILE A 48 -6.19 -7.09 6.50
C ILE A 48 -7.15 -5.91 6.58
N LEU A 49 -6.70 -4.69 6.88
CA LEU A 49 -7.59 -3.53 6.97
C LEU A 49 -8.32 -3.27 5.64
N GLU A 50 -7.63 -3.46 4.51
CA GLU A 50 -8.22 -3.32 3.19
C GLU A 50 -9.27 -4.40 2.87
N LYS A 51 -9.11 -5.62 3.38
CA LYS A 51 -10.15 -6.66 3.27
C LYS A 51 -11.45 -6.26 3.98
N TYR A 52 -11.38 -5.38 4.98
CA TYR A 52 -12.54 -4.83 5.68
C TYR A 52 -13.01 -3.49 5.11
N GLY A 53 -12.52 -3.09 3.93
CA GLY A 53 -12.91 -1.85 3.25
C GLY A 53 -12.28 -0.60 3.84
N ILE A 54 -11.27 -0.74 4.71
CA ILE A 54 -10.54 0.39 5.28
C ILE A 54 -9.32 0.65 4.41
N SER A 55 -9.38 1.73 3.62
CA SER A 55 -8.28 2.09 2.73
C SER A 55 -7.05 2.54 3.53
N SER A 56 -5.87 2.10 3.11
CA SER A 56 -4.58 2.51 3.71
C SER A 56 -4.37 4.03 3.70
N THR A 57 -5.05 4.73 2.78
CA THR A 57 -5.01 6.19 2.59
C THR A 57 -5.76 6.97 3.67
N GLN A 58 -6.77 6.32 4.25
CA GLN A 58 -7.61 6.91 5.27
C GLN A 58 -6.99 6.75 6.65
N ILE A 59 -6.00 5.86 6.82
CA ILE A 59 -5.42 5.58 8.13
C ILE A 59 -4.33 6.60 8.45
N SER A 60 -4.60 7.47 9.42
CA SER A 60 -3.65 8.45 9.94
C SER A 60 -2.62 7.83 10.88
N ASP A 61 -3.02 6.83 11.67
CA ASP A 61 -2.14 6.14 12.62
C ASP A 61 -2.65 4.72 12.89
N TYR A 62 -1.76 3.79 13.19
CA TYR A 62 -2.12 2.43 13.59
C TYR A 62 -1.16 1.87 14.65
N SER A 63 -1.69 1.01 15.51
CA SER A 63 -0.89 0.24 16.46
C SER A 63 -1.40 -1.19 16.54
N VAL A 64 -0.48 -2.13 16.73
CA VAL A 64 -0.81 -3.54 16.85
C VAL A 64 -0.32 -4.05 18.18
N THR A 65 -1.22 -4.68 18.93
CA THR A 65 -0.90 -5.29 20.21
C THR A 65 -1.37 -6.75 20.20
N PRO A 66 -0.61 -7.69 20.77
CA PRO A 66 -1.10 -9.05 20.94
C PRO A 66 -2.33 -9.01 21.85
N ALA A 67 -3.41 -9.65 21.43
CA ALA A 67 -4.61 -9.74 22.24
C ALA A 67 -4.27 -10.54 23.51
N PRO A 68 -4.46 -9.96 24.71
CA PRO A 68 -4.16 -10.68 25.93
C PRO A 68 -5.09 -11.91 25.99
N SER A 69 -4.51 -13.09 26.13
CA SER A 69 -5.28 -14.28 26.44
C SER A 69 -6.11 -14.02 27.72
N VAL A 70 -7.28 -14.63 27.87
CA VAL A 70 -8.19 -14.42 29.03
C VAL A 70 -7.47 -14.59 30.39
N LYS A 71 -6.33 -15.31 30.42
CA LYS A 71 -5.45 -15.44 31.59
C LYS A 71 -4.51 -14.24 31.82
N GLN A 72 -4.02 -13.59 30.76
CA GLN A 72 -3.17 -12.38 30.84
C GLN A 72 -3.98 -11.14 31.20
N ALA A 73 -5.22 -11.02 30.72
CA ALA A 73 -6.09 -9.86 31.03
C ALA A 73 -6.37 -9.70 32.53
N ARG A 74 -6.36 -10.79 33.31
CA ARG A 74 -6.50 -10.75 34.78
C ARG A 74 -5.24 -10.30 35.50
N LEU A 75 -4.05 -10.48 34.93
CA LEU A 75 -2.78 -10.05 35.54
C LEU A 75 -2.50 -8.56 35.27
N TYR A 76 -2.85 -8.06 34.09
CA TYR A 76 -2.68 -6.63 33.74
C TYR A 76 -3.71 -5.70 34.40
N ALA A 77 -4.85 -6.22 34.87
CA ALA A 77 -5.84 -5.41 35.59
C ALA A 77 -5.43 -5.12 37.05
N ASP A 78 -4.49 -5.89 37.61
CA ASP A 78 -4.07 -5.79 39.01
C ASP A 78 -2.81 -4.93 39.20
N GLU A 79 -2.00 -4.76 38.15
CA GLU A 79 -0.79 -3.93 38.15
C GLU A 79 -0.93 -2.80 37.11
N GLY A 80 -1.34 -1.62 37.55
CA GLY A 80 -1.44 -0.40 36.74
C GLY A 80 -0.10 0.11 36.23
N ILE A 81 0.51 -0.61 35.28
CA ILE A 81 1.85 -0.33 34.75
C ILE A 81 1.78 0.10 33.29
N SER A 82 2.29 1.30 33.06
CA SER A 82 2.51 2.01 31.80
C SER A 82 3.23 1.18 30.72
N MET A 83 2.75 1.27 29.48
CA MET A 83 3.36 0.66 28.28
C MET A 83 4.81 1.12 28.06
N PRO A 84 5.74 0.23 27.67
CA PRO A 84 7.00 0.64 27.07
C PRO A 84 6.78 0.94 25.58
N ALA A 85 7.14 2.17 25.17
CA ALA A 85 7.49 2.47 23.79
C ALA A 85 8.77 1.71 23.43
N ILE A 86 8.86 1.08 22.24
CA ILE A 86 10.09 0.81 21.46
C ILE A 86 9.71 0.01 20.19
N LEU A 87 9.98 0.57 19.00
CA LEU A 87 10.87 0.01 17.96
C LEU A 87 10.92 0.95 16.75
N GLN A 88 11.75 1.99 16.84
CA GLN A 88 12.35 2.63 15.67
C GLN A 88 13.56 1.79 15.26
N VAL A 89 13.50 1.14 14.10
CA VAL A 89 14.68 0.53 13.48
C VAL A 89 15.33 1.58 12.59
N GLN A 90 16.43 2.11 13.09
CA GLN A 90 17.37 2.97 12.39
C GLN A 90 18.47 2.05 11.87
N ASP A 91 18.65 1.95 10.55
CA ASP A 91 19.89 1.40 9.99
C ASP A 91 20.37 2.26 8.82
N ALA A 92 21.53 2.85 9.06
CA ALA A 92 22.33 3.54 8.08
C ALA A 92 23.37 2.56 7.53
N GLN A 93 23.43 2.37 6.22
CA GLN A 93 24.69 1.99 5.58
C GLN A 93 24.83 2.57 4.17
N SER A 94 25.82 3.43 4.08
CA SER A 94 26.36 4.07 2.88
C SER A 94 27.32 3.12 2.17
N VAL A 95 27.10 2.85 0.88
CA VAL A 95 28.16 2.42 -0.06
C VAL A 95 27.95 3.13 -1.41
N LYS A 96 29.07 3.63 -1.91
CA LYS A 96 29.37 4.57 -3.01
C LYS A 96 29.00 4.06 -4.42
N PRO A 97 28.71 4.94 -5.41
CA PRO A 97 28.39 4.55 -6.78
C PRO A 97 29.67 4.31 -7.60
N SER A 98 29.72 3.25 -8.42
CA SER A 98 30.75 3.13 -9.46
C SER A 98 30.37 2.16 -10.58
N SER A 99 30.63 2.59 -11.81
CA SER A 99 30.59 1.87 -13.09
C SER A 99 29.19 1.43 -13.57
N GLU A 100 28.81 1.54 -14.84
CA GLU A 100 29.52 1.91 -16.05
C GLU A 100 28.42 2.14 -17.11
N VAL A 101 28.57 3.18 -17.93
CA VAL A 101 27.75 3.36 -19.13
C VAL A 101 28.14 2.28 -20.14
N PRO A 102 27.16 1.58 -20.73
CA PRO A 102 27.17 1.52 -22.18
C PRO A 102 25.81 1.92 -22.75
N ALA A 103 25.81 3.01 -23.50
CA ALA A 103 24.72 3.35 -24.40
C ALA A 103 24.58 2.27 -25.49
N PRO A 104 23.37 1.76 -25.77
CA PRO A 104 23.12 1.15 -27.06
C PRO A 104 22.79 2.26 -28.05
N ARG A 105 23.64 2.34 -29.08
CA ARG A 105 23.45 3.12 -30.32
C ARG A 105 22.01 3.06 -30.81
N ALA A 106 21.40 4.23 -30.97
CA ALA A 106 20.24 4.43 -31.81
C ALA A 106 20.61 4.10 -33.27
N GLN A 107 20.34 2.87 -33.72
CA GLN A 107 20.27 2.56 -35.13
C GLN A 107 18.96 3.10 -35.70
N ARG A 108 19.02 4.32 -36.24
CA ARG A 108 18.05 4.77 -37.23
C ARG A 108 18.14 3.86 -38.44
N SER A 109 17.15 3.02 -38.65
CA SER A 109 16.88 2.43 -39.97
C SER A 109 15.47 2.85 -40.40
N LYS A 110 15.44 3.62 -41.48
CA LYS A 110 14.24 4.11 -42.16
C LYS A 110 13.84 3.04 -43.17
N LYS A 111 12.66 2.42 -43.03
CA LYS A 111 11.89 1.89 -44.18
C LYS A 111 10.46 1.45 -43.83
N ASN A 112 9.55 2.10 -44.55
CA ASN A 112 8.25 1.68 -45.08
C ASN A 112 7.11 1.31 -44.12
N GLY A 113 6.08 2.16 -44.18
CA GLY A 113 4.86 2.10 -43.40
C GLY A 113 3.98 0.88 -43.70
N GLY A 114 3.22 0.50 -42.67
CA GLY A 114 2.24 -0.59 -42.69
C GLY A 114 2.11 -1.26 -41.33
N CYS A 115 3.21 -1.45 -40.60
CA CYS A 115 3.23 -2.17 -39.31
C CYS A 115 3.16 -1.26 -38.07
N GLY A 116 3.28 0.07 -38.25
CA GLY A 116 3.25 1.03 -37.14
C GLY A 116 1.92 1.03 -36.38
N TRP A 117 0.80 0.87 -37.10
CA TRP A 117 -0.52 0.81 -36.47
C TRP A 117 -0.69 -0.42 -35.58
N ILE A 118 -0.11 -1.57 -35.95
CA ILE A 118 -0.17 -2.78 -35.12
C ILE A 118 0.60 -2.57 -33.82
N VAL A 119 1.81 -1.98 -33.89
CA VAL A 119 2.60 -1.68 -32.68
C VAL A 119 1.90 -0.65 -31.80
N VAL A 120 1.30 0.39 -32.40
CA VAL A 120 0.50 1.38 -31.65
C VAL A 120 -0.72 0.72 -31.02
N SER A 121 -1.45 -0.13 -31.73
CA SER A 121 -2.59 -0.86 -31.17
C SER A 121 -2.18 -1.77 -30.03
N ILE A 122 -1.07 -2.50 -30.15
CA ILE A 122 -0.54 -3.34 -29.05
C ILE A 122 -0.17 -2.47 -27.85
N ALA A 123 0.51 -1.34 -28.06
CA ALA A 123 0.87 -0.43 -26.99
C ALA A 123 -0.38 0.14 -26.27
N VAL A 124 -1.39 0.58 -27.03
CA VAL A 124 -2.65 1.08 -26.49
C VAL A 124 -3.38 -0.01 -25.71
N ILE A 125 -3.49 -1.23 -26.25
CA ILE A 125 -4.14 -2.35 -25.56
C ILE A 125 -3.38 -2.72 -24.28
N SER A 126 -2.05 -2.78 -24.35
CA SER A 126 -1.21 -3.12 -23.18
C SER A 126 -1.32 -2.10 -22.06
N PHE A 127 -1.62 -0.84 -22.37
CA PHE A 127 -1.85 0.21 -21.38
C PHE A 127 -3.31 0.28 -20.91
N ALA A 128 -4.26 0.14 -21.85
CA ALA A 128 -5.68 0.22 -21.55
C ALA A 128 -6.15 -0.95 -20.69
N PHE A 129 -5.67 -2.17 -20.97
CA PHE A 129 -6.12 -3.35 -20.23
C PHE A 129 -5.85 -3.23 -18.72
N PRO A 130 -4.61 -2.95 -18.25
CA PRO A 130 -4.34 -2.76 -16.83
C PRO A 130 -5.07 -1.53 -16.23
N ALA A 131 -5.27 -0.47 -17.03
CA ALA A 131 -6.01 0.69 -16.56
C ALA A 131 -7.49 0.35 -16.29
N PHE A 132 -8.14 -0.43 -17.15
CA PHE A 132 -9.53 -0.82 -16.93
C PHE A 132 -9.70 -1.88 -15.83
N THR A 133 -8.69 -2.71 -15.58
CA THR A 133 -8.77 -3.76 -14.55
C THR A 133 -8.39 -3.26 -13.15
N SER A 134 -7.80 -2.08 -13.03
CA SER A 134 -7.36 -1.55 -11.74
C SER A 134 -8.52 -0.93 -10.94
N GLU A 135 -9.46 -1.78 -10.55
CA GLU A 135 -10.66 -1.45 -9.78
C GLU A 135 -10.30 -0.75 -8.46
N ARG A 136 -9.21 -1.19 -7.82
CA ARG A 136 -8.72 -0.61 -6.57
C ARG A 136 -8.28 0.85 -6.73
N ALA A 137 -7.51 1.15 -7.78
CA ALA A 137 -7.09 2.52 -8.06
C ALA A 137 -8.29 3.40 -8.42
N HIS A 138 -9.24 2.86 -9.19
CA HIS A 138 -10.47 3.55 -9.55
C HIS A 138 -11.34 3.90 -8.32
N SER A 139 -11.61 2.92 -7.45
CA SER A 139 -12.36 3.11 -6.22
C SER A 139 -11.67 4.09 -5.25
N ASN A 140 -10.34 4.04 -5.15
CA ASN A 140 -9.59 5.05 -4.40
C ASN A 140 -9.75 6.46 -5.00
N GLY A 141 -9.87 6.56 -6.32
CA GLY A 141 -10.18 7.80 -7.03
C GLY A 141 -11.56 8.34 -6.65
N GLU A 142 -12.60 7.50 -6.71
CA GLU A 142 -13.97 7.87 -6.33
C GLU A 142 -14.07 8.35 -4.88
N MET A 143 -13.26 7.77 -3.98
CA MET A 143 -13.21 8.19 -2.57
C MET A 143 -12.37 9.46 -2.34
N ALA A 144 -11.57 9.89 -3.30
CA ALA A 144 -10.70 11.05 -3.17
C ALA A 144 -11.42 12.37 -3.47
N THR A 145 -12.62 12.31 -4.08
CA THR A 145 -13.41 13.51 -4.39
C THR A 145 -14.02 14.13 -3.14
N PRO A 146 -13.91 15.46 -2.98
CA PRO A 146 -14.64 16.15 -1.92
C PRO A 146 -16.15 16.12 -2.20
N THR A 147 -16.97 16.17 -1.15
CA THR A 147 -18.45 16.15 -1.26
C THR A 147 -19.04 17.30 -2.08
N PHE A 148 -18.27 18.36 -2.33
CA PHE A 148 -18.65 19.52 -3.13
C PHE A 148 -18.00 19.54 -4.53
N ALA A 149 -17.44 18.41 -4.99
CA ALA A 149 -16.75 18.31 -6.28
C ALA A 149 -17.63 18.71 -7.48
N HIS A 150 -18.94 18.51 -7.38
CA HIS A 150 -19.92 18.93 -8.39
C HIS A 150 -20.04 20.46 -8.58
N GLU A 151 -19.58 21.27 -7.63
CA GLU A 151 -19.57 22.73 -7.72
C GLU A 151 -18.22 23.29 -8.20
N MET A 152 -17.19 22.43 -8.31
CA MET A 152 -15.84 22.82 -8.70
C MET A 152 -15.71 22.91 -10.22
N ASP A 153 -14.88 23.86 -10.69
CA ASP A 153 -14.50 23.90 -12.09
C ASP A 153 -13.59 22.71 -12.43
N PHE A 154 -13.58 22.30 -13.71
CA PHE A 154 -12.82 21.13 -14.16
C PHE A 154 -11.34 21.22 -13.77
N GLY A 155 -10.74 22.40 -13.89
CA GLY A 155 -9.33 22.62 -13.55
C GLY A 155 -9.05 22.43 -12.06
N GLU A 156 -9.88 23.01 -11.20
CA GLU A 156 -9.75 22.89 -9.75
C GLU A 156 -9.92 21.43 -9.28
N ARG A 157 -10.88 20.71 -9.87
CA ARG A 157 -11.08 19.29 -9.60
C ARG A 157 -9.88 18.45 -10.06
N LEU A 158 -9.35 18.72 -11.25
CA LEU A 158 -8.17 18.02 -11.77
C LEU A 158 -6.96 18.23 -10.85
N ASP A 159 -6.73 19.47 -10.41
CA ASP A 159 -5.62 19.80 -9.50
C ASP A 159 -5.75 19.01 -8.19
N ILE A 160 -6.93 19.01 -7.56
CA ILE A 160 -7.19 18.23 -6.34
C ILE A 160 -6.93 16.73 -6.58
N CYS A 161 -7.44 16.18 -7.68
CA CYS A 161 -7.25 14.77 -8.02
C CYS A 161 -5.77 14.43 -8.23
N THR A 162 -5.00 15.31 -8.88
CA THR A 162 -3.56 15.09 -9.08
C THR A 162 -2.77 15.21 -7.78
N ASP A 163 -3.08 16.16 -6.92
CA ASP A 163 -2.46 16.29 -5.60
C ASP A 163 -2.74 15.07 -4.72
N ARG A 164 -3.98 14.57 -4.74
CA ARG A 164 -4.37 13.34 -4.03
C ARG A 164 -3.65 12.12 -4.60
N LEU A 165 -3.53 12.03 -5.92
CA LEU A 165 -2.79 10.94 -6.57
C LEU A 165 -1.32 10.94 -6.13
N ASN A 166 -0.66 12.10 -6.14
CA ASN A 166 0.75 12.22 -5.77
C ASN A 166 0.98 11.84 -4.30
N SER A 167 0.14 12.35 -3.40
CA SER A 167 0.17 12.00 -1.98
C SER A 167 -0.05 10.50 -1.76
N LEU A 168 -0.95 9.89 -2.54
CA LEU A 168 -1.22 8.46 -2.45
C LEU A 168 -0.06 7.61 -3.01
N ALA A 169 0.55 8.03 -4.11
CA ALA A 169 1.71 7.36 -4.69
C ALA A 169 2.89 7.36 -3.71
N GLU A 170 3.17 8.50 -3.06
CA GLU A 170 4.19 8.59 -2.00
C GLU A 170 3.88 7.66 -0.82
N THR A 171 2.63 7.68 -0.35
CA THR A 171 2.19 6.80 0.75
C THR A 171 2.34 5.32 0.36
N THR A 172 2.02 4.97 -0.88
CA THR A 172 2.15 3.62 -1.42
C THR A 172 3.62 3.19 -1.42
N THR A 173 4.52 3.96 -2.01
CA THR A 173 5.96 3.63 -2.00
C THR A 173 6.50 3.53 -0.56
N ASN A 174 6.04 4.37 0.37
CA ASN A 174 6.42 4.32 1.79
C ASN A 174 5.85 3.12 2.57
N ILE A 175 4.72 2.54 2.13
CA ILE A 175 4.13 1.34 2.74
C ILE A 175 4.83 0.09 2.22
N TRP A 176 5.05 0.02 0.92
CA TRP A 176 5.50 -1.20 0.25
C TRP A 176 7.02 -1.27 0.04
N GLY A 177 7.73 -0.14 0.16
CA GLY A 177 9.18 -0.05 0.00
C GLY A 177 9.66 -0.20 -1.46
N GLU A 178 8.73 -0.28 -2.39
CA GLU A 178 8.97 -0.44 -3.82
C GLU A 178 7.89 0.30 -4.62
N ASP A 179 8.24 0.73 -5.83
CA ASP A 179 7.25 1.24 -6.77
C ASP A 179 6.43 0.08 -7.34
N PRO A 180 5.10 0.26 -7.49
CA PRO A 180 4.25 -0.79 -8.05
C PRO A 180 4.64 -1.11 -9.50
N GLY A 181 4.53 -2.39 -9.86
CA GLY A 181 4.75 -2.85 -11.22
C GLY A 181 3.65 -2.38 -12.16
N PHE A 182 3.93 -2.34 -13.46
CA PHE A 182 3.01 -1.82 -14.49
C PHE A 182 1.60 -2.45 -14.49
N PHE A 183 1.47 -3.68 -14.01
CA PHE A 183 0.21 -4.42 -13.92
C PHE A 183 -0.41 -4.41 -12.51
N ASP A 184 0.22 -3.74 -11.56
CA ASP A 184 -0.33 -3.60 -10.21
C ASP A 184 -1.43 -2.55 -10.19
N ASP A 185 -2.46 -2.79 -9.39
CA ASP A 185 -3.60 -1.88 -9.22
C ASP A 185 -3.32 -0.75 -8.21
N ARG A 186 -2.05 -0.51 -7.89
CA ARG A 186 -1.62 0.53 -6.95
C ARG A 186 -1.10 1.73 -7.75
N VAL A 187 -1.44 2.94 -7.30
CA VAL A 187 -0.92 4.16 -7.94
C VAL A 187 0.58 4.29 -7.73
N SER A 188 1.26 4.88 -8.71
CA SER A 188 2.71 5.00 -8.80
C SER A 188 3.12 6.46 -8.87
N GLN A 189 4.35 6.78 -8.47
CA GLN A 189 4.94 8.09 -8.78
C GLN A 189 5.21 8.28 -10.28
N SER A 190 5.23 7.18 -11.05
CA SER A 190 5.39 7.24 -12.50
C SER A 190 4.13 7.82 -13.16
N PHE A 191 4.25 8.98 -13.81
CA PHE A 191 3.13 9.64 -14.49
C PHE A 191 2.37 8.75 -15.49
N LEU A 192 3.08 7.85 -16.18
CA LEU A 192 2.54 6.94 -17.20
C LEU A 192 2.14 5.57 -16.63
N HIS A 193 1.73 5.49 -15.36
CA HIS A 193 1.26 4.22 -14.79
C HIS A 193 -0.23 4.01 -15.12
N PRO A 194 -0.66 2.82 -15.60
CA PRO A 194 -2.06 2.55 -15.90
C PRO A 194 -3.00 2.82 -14.71
N ALA A 195 -2.62 2.39 -13.51
CA ALA A 195 -3.40 2.63 -12.28
C ALA A 195 -3.59 4.14 -11.97
N ASN A 196 -2.67 5.01 -12.37
CA ASN A 196 -2.81 6.45 -12.19
C ASN A 196 -3.94 7.01 -13.06
N PHE A 197 -4.06 6.51 -14.29
CA PHE A 197 -5.15 6.89 -15.18
C PHE A 197 -6.51 6.48 -14.59
N SER A 198 -6.59 5.28 -14.04
CA SER A 198 -7.80 4.72 -13.46
C SER A 198 -8.23 5.45 -12.20
N PHE A 199 -7.26 5.83 -11.35
CA PHE A 199 -7.48 6.71 -10.21
C PHE A 199 -8.03 8.07 -10.66
N LEU A 200 -7.40 8.71 -11.65
CA LEU A 200 -7.89 9.99 -12.16
C LEU A 200 -9.29 9.84 -12.78
N ALA A 201 -9.56 8.74 -13.48
CA ALA A 201 -10.88 8.47 -14.03
C ALA A 201 -11.95 8.35 -12.92
N GLY A 202 -11.64 7.68 -11.82
CA GLY A 202 -12.54 7.57 -10.65
C GLY A 202 -12.67 8.88 -9.87
N CYS A 203 -11.59 9.65 -9.78
CA CYS A 203 -11.62 10.95 -9.10
C CYS A 203 -12.34 12.02 -9.95
N MET A 204 -12.32 11.88 -11.27
CA MET A 204 -13.03 12.77 -12.19
C MET A 204 -14.44 12.27 -12.54
N SER A 205 -14.83 11.06 -12.11
CA SER A 205 -16.20 10.59 -12.24
C SER A 205 -17.06 11.23 -11.15
N ASP A 206 -17.79 12.29 -11.52
CA ASP A 206 -19.10 12.64 -10.92
C ASP A 206 -20.16 12.47 -12.01
#